data_AF-A0A4Q5TXM4-F1
#
_entry.id   AF-A0A4Q5TXM4-F1
#
_cell.length_a   1.000
_cell.length_b   1.000
_cell.length_c   1.000
_cell.angle_alpha   90.00
_cell.angle_beta   90.00
_cell.angle_gamma   90.00
#
_symmetry.space_group_name_H-M   'P 1'
#
loop_
_entity.id
_entity.type
_entity.pdbx_description
1 polymer ?
#
loop_
_entity_poly.entity_id
_entity_poly.type
_entity_poly.pdbx_seq_one_letter_code
_entity_poly.pdbx_strand_id
1 'polypeptide(L)'
;LNLLLNAYRNVAKGRKTLIFNNGIFTSRNVCEYFSKAGYAVRHLDNNCTAEERQEIVEWFRKTPNGILSSVSILTTGFDEPTVRNIIIYRATTSLTLYHQMIGRGSRRLANKKRFKIIDLGGNVERFGAWDAAIDWQGIFANPDQYLASVYGDLGNTAPSIQVEVRSNFPNTSDFAFDMQAACQQAASDGQKLKVALNDSIRQHGLMCIENAQCIPEALTLSAHLVPEIARRVKIYCKSLGTVTKNYREWLQEDYTDRLSKLITKVMARRDFTRAVA
;
A
#
# COMPACT_ATOMS: atom_id res chain seq x y z
N LEU A 1 4.94 0.54 -12.53
CA LEU A 1 6.02 -0.22 -13.20
C LEU A 1 7.11 0.68 -13.78
N ASN A 2 6.79 1.72 -14.58
CA ASN A 2 7.80 2.68 -15.08
C ASN A 2 8.68 3.28 -13.98
N LEU A 3 8.07 3.76 -12.88
CA LEU A 3 8.79 4.30 -11.72
C LEU A 3 9.82 3.30 -11.16
N LEU A 4 9.41 2.05 -10.96
CA LEU A 4 10.27 0.97 -10.45
C LEU A 4 11.45 0.69 -11.38
N LEU A 5 11.21 0.58 -12.69
CA LEU A 5 12.26 0.32 -13.67
C LEU A 5 13.26 1.47 -13.75
N ASN A 6 12.78 2.72 -13.70
CA ASN A 6 13.64 3.90 -13.68
C ASN A 6 14.48 3.98 -12.40
N ALA A 7 13.88 3.69 -11.24
CA ALA A 7 14.60 3.61 -9.98
C ALA A 7 15.71 2.54 -10.03
N TYR A 8 15.41 1.36 -10.59
CA TYR A 8 16.43 0.34 -10.82
C TYR A 8 17.55 0.83 -11.74
N ARG A 9 17.21 1.40 -12.90
CA ARG A 9 18.18 1.89 -13.89
C ARG A 9 19.13 2.95 -13.33
N ASN A 10 18.61 3.87 -12.53
CA ASN A 10 19.38 4.99 -12.00
C ASN A 10 20.27 4.58 -10.81
N VAL A 11 19.80 3.64 -9.98
CA VAL A 11 20.40 3.41 -8.67
C VAL A 11 21.04 2.03 -8.54
N ALA A 12 20.45 1.00 -9.17
CA ALA A 12 20.73 -0.41 -8.93
C ALA A 12 21.24 -1.20 -10.15
N LYS A 13 21.27 -0.59 -11.35
CA LYS A 13 21.61 -1.25 -12.62
C LYS A 13 22.89 -2.09 -12.55
N GLY A 14 22.81 -3.32 -13.05
CA GLY A 14 23.95 -4.23 -13.19
C GLY A 14 24.44 -4.86 -11.87
N ARG A 15 23.70 -4.69 -10.77
CA ARG A 15 24.04 -5.26 -9.47
C ARG A 15 22.93 -6.18 -8.97
N LYS A 16 23.31 -7.25 -8.26
CA LYS A 16 22.38 -8.21 -7.66
C LYS A 16 21.36 -7.50 -6.78
N THR A 17 20.07 -7.68 -7.07
CA THR A 17 18.98 -6.87 -6.53
C THR A 17 17.80 -7.73 -6.05
N LEU A 18 17.26 -7.41 -4.88
CA LEU A 18 15.98 -7.96 -4.40
C LEU A 18 14.88 -6.92 -4.54
N ILE A 19 13.71 -7.33 -5.02
CA ILE A 19 12.50 -6.51 -5.07
C ILE A 19 11.43 -7.16 -4.18
N PHE A 20 10.91 -6.41 -3.22
CA PHE A 20 9.82 -6.85 -2.34
C PHE A 20 8.50 -6.24 -2.80
N ASN A 21 7.53 -7.09 -3.13
CA ASN A 21 6.25 -6.67 -3.70
C ASN A 21 5.09 -6.89 -2.70
N ASN A 22 3.97 -6.21 -2.95
CA ASN A 22 2.76 -6.33 -2.14
C ASN A 22 1.98 -7.63 -2.40
N GLY A 23 2.07 -8.20 -3.61
CA GLY A 23 1.33 -9.40 -3.99
C GLY A 23 1.95 -10.15 -5.16
N ILE A 24 1.48 -11.39 -5.36
CA ILE A 24 1.98 -12.35 -6.37
C ILE A 24 1.82 -11.78 -7.78
N PHE A 25 0.61 -11.29 -8.10
CA PHE A 25 0.31 -10.68 -9.39
C PHE A 25 1.27 -9.52 -9.72
N THR A 26 1.44 -8.57 -8.79
CA THR A 26 2.39 -7.47 -8.96
C THR A 26 3.80 -7.96 -9.24
N SER A 27 4.28 -8.94 -8.46
CA SER A 27 5.63 -9.47 -8.60
C SER A 27 5.85 -10.19 -9.93
N ARG A 28 4.84 -10.91 -10.44
CA ARG A 28 4.88 -11.53 -11.77
C ARG A 28 4.92 -10.49 -12.88
N ASN A 29 4.09 -9.43 -12.78
CA ASN A 29 4.12 -8.32 -13.73
C ASN A 29 5.46 -7.58 -13.70
N VAL A 30 6.06 -7.39 -12.52
CA VAL A 30 7.42 -6.83 -12.39
C VAL A 30 8.43 -7.73 -13.10
N CYS A 31 8.38 -9.04 -12.89
CA CYS A 31 9.25 -9.99 -13.54
C CYS A 31 9.12 -9.93 -15.07
N GLU A 32 7.90 -9.96 -15.60
CA GLU A 32 7.65 -9.85 -17.04
C GLU A 32 8.17 -8.52 -17.60
N TYR A 33 7.87 -7.42 -16.93
CA TYR A 33 8.25 -6.08 -17.36
C TYR A 33 9.77 -5.88 -17.36
N PHE A 34 10.48 -6.39 -16.36
CA PHE A 34 11.94 -6.34 -16.30
C PHE A 34 12.60 -7.29 -17.31
N SER A 35 12.00 -8.45 -17.56
CA SER A 35 12.46 -9.40 -18.57
C SER A 35 12.36 -8.80 -19.98
N LYS A 36 11.22 -8.19 -20.32
CA LYS A 36 11.04 -7.42 -21.58
C LYS A 36 12.03 -6.27 -21.72
N ALA A 37 12.50 -5.69 -20.61
CA ALA A 37 13.53 -4.65 -20.60
C ALA A 37 14.96 -5.21 -20.70
N GLY A 38 15.14 -6.53 -20.87
CA GLY A 38 16.42 -7.18 -21.07
C GLY A 38 17.20 -7.52 -19.79
N TYR A 39 16.54 -7.55 -18.63
CA TYR A 39 17.19 -7.87 -17.35
C TYR A 39 16.99 -9.33 -16.96
N ALA A 40 18.03 -9.93 -16.39
CA ALA A 40 17.97 -11.25 -15.78
C ALA A 40 17.16 -11.18 -14.48
N VAL A 41 15.88 -11.53 -14.56
CA VAL A 41 14.93 -11.45 -13.45
C VAL A 41 14.16 -12.76 -13.28
N ARG A 42 13.92 -13.16 -12.03
CA ARG A 42 12.98 -14.24 -11.69
C ARG A 42 12.03 -13.82 -10.58
N HIS A 43 10.88 -14.47 -10.56
CA HIS A 43 9.83 -14.33 -9.56
C HIS A 43 9.94 -15.45 -8.51
N LEU A 44 9.65 -15.15 -7.25
CA LEU A 44 9.55 -16.15 -6.17
C LEU A 44 8.39 -15.81 -5.22
N ASP A 45 7.48 -16.77 -5.02
CA ASP A 45 6.33 -16.67 -4.11
C ASP A 45 6.15 -17.97 -3.27
N ASN A 46 5.01 -18.09 -2.59
CA ASN A 46 4.58 -19.26 -1.80
C ASN A 46 3.92 -20.36 -2.60
N ASN A 47 3.56 -20.10 -3.84
CA ASN A 47 3.00 -21.07 -4.74
C ASN A 47 4.10 -21.85 -5.49
N CYS A 48 5.33 -21.34 -5.52
CA CYS A 48 6.49 -22.09 -6.04
C CYS A 48 6.72 -23.39 -5.27
N THR A 49 6.87 -24.50 -5.99
CA THR A 49 7.22 -25.80 -5.41
C THR A 49 8.61 -25.76 -4.74
N ALA A 50 8.94 -26.81 -3.98
CA ALA A 50 10.27 -26.90 -3.35
C ALA A 50 11.39 -26.91 -4.41
N GLU A 51 11.17 -27.63 -5.52
CA GLU A 51 12.09 -27.76 -6.63
C GLU A 51 12.27 -26.42 -7.36
N GLU A 52 11.17 -25.75 -7.71
CA GLU A 52 11.20 -24.43 -8.36
C GLU A 52 11.92 -23.40 -7.48
N ARG A 53 11.61 -23.39 -6.17
CA ARG A 53 12.29 -22.53 -5.20
C ARG A 53 13.79 -22.77 -5.19
N GLN A 54 14.21 -24.04 -5.14
CA GLN A 54 15.63 -24.39 -5.15
C GLN A 54 16.31 -23.93 -6.45
N GLU A 55 15.67 -24.15 -7.60
CA GLU A 55 16.18 -23.70 -8.91
C GLU A 55 16.34 -22.18 -8.96
N ILE A 56 15.31 -21.43 -8.54
CA ILE A 56 15.33 -19.96 -8.56
C ILE A 56 16.41 -19.41 -7.63
N VAL A 57 16.55 -19.98 -6.43
CA VAL A 57 17.57 -19.55 -5.46
C VAL A 57 18.98 -19.85 -6.00
N GLU A 58 19.18 -21.02 -6.58
CA GLU A 58 20.47 -21.40 -7.17
C GLU A 58 20.83 -20.54 -8.38
N TRP A 59 19.85 -20.27 -9.25
CA TRP A 59 19.97 -19.32 -10.35
C TRP A 59 20.38 -17.94 -9.83
N PHE A 60 19.73 -17.45 -8.77
CA PHE A 60 20.03 -16.14 -8.20
C PHE A 60 21.43 -16.09 -7.59
N ARG A 61 21.91 -17.18 -6.99
CA ARG A 61 23.30 -17.28 -6.50
C ARG A 61 24.32 -17.15 -7.63
N LYS A 62 24.10 -17.90 -8.71
CA LYS A 62 25.00 -17.95 -9.88
C LYS A 62 24.93 -16.73 -10.80
N THR A 63 23.89 -15.89 -10.69
CA THR A 63 23.67 -14.74 -11.57
C THR A 63 24.15 -13.43 -10.89
N PRO A 64 25.32 -12.87 -11.25
CA PRO A 64 25.91 -11.73 -10.51
C PRO A 64 25.09 -10.43 -10.57
N ASN A 65 24.36 -10.22 -11.65
CA ASN A 65 23.47 -9.08 -11.88
C ASN A 65 21.98 -9.46 -11.79
N GLY A 66 21.67 -10.63 -11.22
CA GLY A 66 20.32 -11.16 -11.12
C GLY A 66 19.41 -10.28 -10.28
N ILE A 67 18.14 -10.25 -10.67
CA ILE A 67 17.06 -9.58 -9.97
C ILE A 67 16.08 -10.65 -9.48
N LEU A 68 15.77 -10.65 -8.19
CA LEU A 68 14.76 -11.55 -7.63
C LEU A 68 13.58 -10.73 -7.14
N SER A 69 12.43 -10.91 -7.79
CA SER A 69 11.17 -10.29 -7.44
C SER A 69 10.37 -11.22 -6.52
N SER A 70 10.24 -10.86 -5.24
CA SER A 70 9.71 -11.74 -4.20
C SER A 70 8.41 -11.23 -3.57
N VAL A 71 7.64 -12.16 -3.02
CA VAL A 71 6.44 -11.89 -2.20
C VAL A 71 6.47 -12.77 -0.95
N SER A 72 6.43 -12.16 0.23
CA SER A 72 6.16 -12.80 1.53
C SER A 72 7.00 -14.02 1.93
N ILE A 73 8.09 -14.36 1.23
CA ILE A 73 8.75 -15.67 1.41
C ILE A 73 10.26 -15.67 1.57
N LEU A 74 10.86 -14.50 1.71
CA LEU A 74 12.27 -14.39 2.04
C LEU A 74 12.47 -14.33 3.55
N THR A 75 11.78 -15.14 4.36
CA THR A 75 11.88 -15.13 5.83
C THR A 75 12.78 -16.26 6.36
N THR A 76 12.76 -17.45 5.74
CA THR A 76 13.55 -18.62 6.17
C THR A 76 14.29 -19.29 5.00
N GLY A 77 15.56 -19.68 5.21
CA GLY A 77 16.33 -20.50 4.24
C GLY A 77 17.01 -19.79 3.07
N PHE A 78 16.73 -18.50 2.82
CA PHE A 78 17.40 -17.69 1.80
C PHE A 78 18.44 -16.75 2.42
N ASP A 79 19.72 -17.07 2.22
CA ASP A 79 20.86 -16.19 2.53
C ASP A 79 21.74 -16.03 1.28
N GLU A 80 21.84 -14.78 0.81
CA GLU A 80 22.65 -14.39 -0.35
C GLU A 80 23.38 -13.07 -0.03
N PRO A 81 24.57 -13.14 0.61
CA PRO A 81 25.30 -11.97 1.05
C PRO A 81 25.72 -11.01 -0.08
N THR A 82 25.75 -11.46 -1.34
CA THR A 82 26.19 -10.65 -2.48
C THR A 82 25.14 -9.63 -2.93
N VAL A 83 23.91 -9.68 -2.43
CA VAL A 83 22.85 -8.68 -2.71
C VAL A 83 23.36 -7.27 -2.40
N ARG A 84 23.28 -6.35 -3.38
CA ARG A 84 23.77 -4.97 -3.25
C ARG A 84 22.66 -3.93 -3.25
N ASN A 85 21.46 -4.28 -3.72
CA ASN A 85 20.32 -3.38 -3.70
C ASN A 85 19.08 -4.08 -3.16
N ILE A 86 18.35 -3.38 -2.31
CA ILE A 86 17.03 -3.73 -1.82
C ILE A 86 16.05 -2.70 -2.38
N ILE A 87 15.05 -3.16 -3.12
CA ILE A 87 13.94 -2.32 -3.58
C ILE A 87 12.69 -2.75 -2.84
N ILE A 88 12.11 -1.82 -2.08
CA ILE A 88 10.86 -2.05 -1.39
C ILE A 88 9.75 -1.45 -2.26
N TYR A 89 9.13 -2.31 -3.08
CA TYR A 89 8.00 -1.96 -3.95
C TYR A 89 6.66 -2.35 -3.30
N ARG A 90 6.59 -2.15 -1.98
CA ARG A 90 5.40 -2.35 -1.15
C ARG A 90 5.42 -1.37 0.01
N ALA A 91 4.26 -0.89 0.42
CA ALA A 91 4.14 -0.34 1.76
C ALA A 91 4.05 -1.48 2.78
N THR A 92 4.51 -1.22 3.99
CA THR A 92 4.28 -2.08 5.15
C THR A 92 4.00 -1.23 6.38
N THR A 93 3.12 -1.76 7.23
CA THR A 93 2.79 -1.31 8.59
C THR A 93 3.63 -2.02 9.65
N SER A 94 4.39 -3.06 9.26
CA SER A 94 5.22 -3.82 10.17
C SER A 94 6.65 -3.29 10.12
N LEU A 95 7.06 -2.61 11.20
CA LEU A 95 8.46 -2.21 11.41
C LEU A 95 9.38 -3.44 11.32
N THR A 96 8.97 -4.55 11.91
CA THR A 96 9.70 -5.82 11.85
C THR A 96 9.90 -6.28 10.41
N LEU A 97 8.86 -6.30 9.58
CA LEU A 97 8.98 -6.70 8.17
C LEU A 97 9.89 -5.73 7.40
N TYR A 98 9.79 -4.43 7.66
CA TYR A 98 10.67 -3.42 7.07
C TYR A 98 12.15 -3.72 7.33
N HIS A 99 12.51 -3.97 8.60
CA HIS A 99 13.88 -4.36 8.97
C HIS A 99 14.29 -5.72 8.40
N GLN A 100 13.38 -6.70 8.36
CA GLN A 100 13.66 -8.02 7.76
C GLN A 100 13.98 -7.92 6.27
N MET A 101 13.23 -7.11 5.51
CA MET A 101 13.48 -6.89 4.08
C MET A 101 14.84 -6.24 3.85
N ILE A 102 15.13 -5.17 4.58
CA ILE A 102 16.40 -4.43 4.47
C ILE A 102 17.59 -5.29 4.95
N GLY A 103 17.37 -6.10 5.98
CA GLY A 103 18.38 -7.01 6.55
C GLY A 103 18.91 -8.05 5.57
N ARG A 104 18.18 -8.34 4.48
CA ARG A 104 18.71 -9.19 3.38
C ARG A 104 19.85 -8.51 2.63
N GLY A 105 19.89 -7.18 2.60
CA GLY A 105 20.96 -6.41 2.00
C GLY A 105 22.14 -6.13 2.93
N SER A 106 21.95 -6.19 4.26
CA SER A 106 22.95 -5.76 5.24
C SER A 106 24.07 -6.78 5.50
N ARG A 107 23.95 -8.01 4.99
CA ARG A 107 24.97 -9.07 5.14
C ARG A 107 26.34 -8.59 4.64
N ARG A 108 27.35 -8.70 5.51
CA ARG A 108 28.71 -8.21 5.28
C ARG A 108 29.51 -9.21 4.43
N LEU A 109 30.30 -8.69 3.49
CA LEU A 109 31.37 -9.42 2.80
C LEU A 109 32.63 -8.54 2.83
N ALA A 110 33.82 -9.16 2.74
CA ALA A 110 35.09 -8.42 2.76
C ALA A 110 35.14 -7.27 1.73
N ASN A 111 34.56 -7.50 0.55
CA ASN A 111 34.48 -6.54 -0.56
C ASN A 111 33.14 -5.78 -0.66
N LYS A 112 32.27 -5.86 0.35
CA LYS A 112 30.96 -5.19 0.37
C LYS A 112 30.79 -4.40 1.66
N LYS A 113 31.11 -3.11 1.60
CA LYS A 113 30.95 -2.16 2.71
C LYS A 113 29.61 -1.44 2.72
N ARG A 114 28.90 -1.41 1.59
CA ARG A 114 27.65 -0.65 1.41
C ARG A 114 26.67 -1.44 0.55
N PHE A 115 25.38 -1.25 0.82
CA PHE A 115 24.27 -1.66 -0.03
C PHE A 115 23.31 -0.47 -0.17
N LYS A 116 22.40 -0.52 -1.14
CA LYS A 116 21.43 0.55 -1.37
C LYS A 116 20.02 0.10 -1.02
N ILE A 117 19.24 1.00 -0.45
CA ILE A 117 17.81 0.83 -0.19
C ILE A 117 17.09 1.80 -1.12
N ILE A 118 16.11 1.30 -1.86
CA ILE A 118 15.23 2.08 -2.72
C ILE A 118 13.82 1.82 -2.21
N ASP A 119 13.26 2.80 -1.51
CA ASP A 119 11.93 2.70 -0.96
C ASP A 119 10.93 3.40 -1.87
N LEU A 120 10.09 2.60 -2.54
CA LEU A 120 8.98 3.08 -3.36
C LEU A 120 7.64 2.88 -2.66
N GLY A 121 7.67 2.41 -1.42
CA GLY A 121 6.50 2.13 -0.60
C GLY A 121 6.27 3.14 0.52
N GLY A 122 7.07 4.21 0.61
CA GLY A 122 6.94 5.27 1.62
C GLY A 122 7.08 4.79 3.06
N ASN A 123 7.95 3.81 3.29
CA ASN A 123 8.22 3.20 4.58
C ASN A 123 9.22 4.02 5.40
N VAL A 124 10.20 4.67 4.76
CA VAL A 124 11.15 5.59 5.42
C VAL A 124 10.42 6.76 6.05
N GLU A 125 9.37 7.29 5.42
CA GLU A 125 8.56 8.36 6.03
C GLU A 125 7.80 7.88 7.28
N ARG A 126 7.47 6.59 7.37
CA ARG A 126 6.74 6.01 8.52
C ARG A 126 7.66 5.60 9.67
N PHE A 127 8.78 4.98 9.35
CA PHE A 127 9.66 4.34 10.33
C PHE A 127 10.97 5.10 10.55
N GLY A 128 11.24 6.13 9.74
CA GLY A 128 12.53 6.80 9.72
C GLY A 128 13.60 6.02 8.95
N ALA A 129 14.84 6.48 9.11
CA ALA A 129 16.00 5.83 8.53
C ALA A 129 16.21 4.44 9.15
N TRP A 130 16.56 3.45 8.33
CA TRP A 130 16.67 2.04 8.77
C TRP A 130 17.76 1.80 9.83
N ASP A 131 18.77 2.68 9.86
CA ASP A 131 19.92 2.68 10.75
C ASP A 131 19.74 3.64 11.94
N ALA A 132 18.59 4.30 12.05
CA ALA A 132 18.27 5.10 13.22
C ALA A 132 18.19 4.21 14.47
N ALA A 133 18.55 4.78 15.62
CA ALA A 133 18.40 4.10 16.89
C ALA A 133 16.91 3.90 17.20
N ILE A 134 16.54 2.67 17.57
CA ILE A 134 15.17 2.29 17.93
C ILE A 134 15.17 1.85 19.38
N ASP A 135 14.32 2.47 20.21
CA ASP A 135 14.05 2.03 21.57
C ASP A 135 13.15 0.79 21.56
N TRP A 136 13.76 -0.38 21.34
CA TRP A 136 13.03 -1.64 21.32
C TRP A 136 12.35 -1.93 22.65
N GLN A 137 12.99 -1.59 23.78
CA GLN A 137 12.41 -1.86 25.09
C GLN A 137 11.14 -1.03 25.30
N GLY A 138 11.17 0.26 24.97
CA GLY A 138 10.00 1.13 25.01
C GLY A 138 8.87 0.64 24.08
N ILE A 139 9.21 0.21 22.86
CA ILE A 139 8.23 -0.32 21.89
C ILE A 139 7.57 -1.61 22.42
N PHE A 140 8.35 -2.54 22.98
CA PHE A 140 7.81 -3.78 23.50
C PHE A 140 7.00 -3.56 24.79
N ALA A 141 7.38 -2.59 25.62
CA ALA A 141 6.64 -2.23 26.83
C ALA A 141 5.33 -1.50 26.52
N ASN A 142 5.31 -0.64 25.49
CA ASN A 142 4.17 0.21 25.14
C ASN A 142 3.87 0.17 23.62
N PRO A 143 3.45 -0.98 23.08
CA PRO A 143 3.27 -1.15 21.64
C PRO A 143 2.19 -0.21 21.07
N ASP A 144 1.08 -0.01 21.78
CA ASP A 144 -0.02 0.86 21.32
C ASP A 144 0.40 2.33 21.20
N GLN A 145 1.27 2.80 22.09
CA GLN A 145 1.78 4.17 22.05
C GLN A 145 2.71 4.37 20.85
N TYR A 146 3.57 3.39 20.56
CA TYR A 146 4.42 3.40 19.37
C TYR A 146 3.59 3.33 18.08
N LEU A 147 2.59 2.47 18.02
CA LEU A 147 1.67 2.43 16.88
C LEU A 147 0.94 3.78 16.75
N ALA A 148 0.50 4.37 17.86
CA ALA A 148 -0.13 5.69 17.86
C ALA A 148 0.82 6.82 17.48
N SER A 149 2.13 6.75 17.67
CA SER A 149 3.07 7.77 17.16
C SER A 149 3.33 7.59 15.67
N VAL A 150 3.61 6.35 15.24
CA VAL A 150 3.83 5.99 13.83
C VAL A 150 2.59 6.26 12.96
N TYR A 151 1.39 6.05 13.51
CA TYR A 151 0.12 6.27 12.81
C TYR A 151 -0.63 7.55 13.22
N GLY A 152 -0.23 8.22 14.30
CA GLY A 152 -0.90 9.43 14.82
C GLY A 152 -0.42 10.70 14.17
N ASP A 153 0.86 10.79 13.79
CA ASP A 153 1.39 11.87 12.95
C ASP A 153 0.86 11.79 11.50
N LEU A 154 0.30 10.63 11.11
CA LEU A 154 -0.44 10.47 9.86
C LEU A 154 -1.86 11.08 9.92
N GLY A 155 -2.18 11.85 10.97
CA GLY A 155 -3.39 12.65 11.07
C GLY A 155 -3.63 13.58 9.88
N ASN A 156 -2.59 13.89 9.10
CA ASN A 156 -2.69 14.65 7.84
C ASN A 156 -2.38 13.85 6.56
N THR A 157 -1.78 12.65 6.64
CA THR A 157 -1.52 11.80 5.46
C THR A 157 -1.27 10.36 5.91
N ALA A 158 -2.24 9.44 5.79
CA ALA A 158 -2.05 8.03 6.13
C ALA A 158 -1.93 7.15 4.86
N PRO A 159 -0.72 6.67 4.49
CA PRO A 159 -0.53 5.84 3.29
C PRO A 159 -0.81 4.34 3.50
N SER A 160 -0.94 3.83 4.74
CA SER A 160 -1.07 2.39 4.98
C SER A 160 -2.46 1.83 4.65
N ILE A 161 -3.52 2.53 5.08
CA ILE A 161 -4.90 2.24 4.66
C ILE A 161 -5.02 2.41 3.13
N GLN A 162 -4.29 3.37 2.56
CA GLN A 162 -4.27 3.57 1.11
C GLN A 162 -3.62 2.41 0.34
N VAL A 163 -2.73 1.57 0.89
CA VAL A 163 -2.06 0.53 0.08
C VAL A 163 -2.89 -0.74 -0.10
N GLU A 164 -3.62 -1.15 0.92
CA GLU A 164 -4.58 -2.28 0.84
C GLU A 164 -5.83 -1.88 0.06
N VAL A 165 -6.27 -0.62 0.23
CA VAL A 165 -7.27 -0.01 -0.65
C VAL A 165 -6.71 0.16 -2.07
N ARG A 166 -5.43 0.48 -2.31
CA ARG A 166 -4.90 0.55 -3.69
C ARG A 166 -4.84 -0.80 -4.38
N SER A 167 -4.63 -1.91 -3.66
CA SER A 167 -4.62 -3.25 -4.29
C SER A 167 -6.00 -3.69 -4.75
N ASN A 168 -7.06 -3.30 -4.04
CA ASN A 168 -8.44 -3.67 -4.39
C ASN A 168 -9.05 -2.75 -5.46
N PHE A 169 -8.38 -1.65 -5.80
CA PHE A 169 -8.92 -0.60 -6.69
C PHE A 169 -7.93 -0.20 -7.81
N PRO A 170 -7.48 -1.14 -8.66
CA PRO A 170 -6.45 -0.90 -9.67
C PRO A 170 -6.79 0.16 -10.74
N ASN A 171 -8.07 0.41 -11.01
CA ASN A 171 -8.55 1.37 -12.01
C ASN A 171 -8.74 2.79 -11.47
N THR A 172 -8.61 2.98 -10.15
CA THR A 172 -8.77 4.28 -9.53
C THR A 172 -7.48 5.09 -9.68
N SER A 173 -7.62 6.33 -10.13
CA SER A 173 -6.49 7.25 -10.32
C SER A 173 -6.29 8.21 -9.14
N ASP A 174 -7.38 8.57 -8.45
CA ASP A 174 -7.37 9.47 -7.30
C ASP A 174 -7.79 8.74 -6.00
N PHE A 175 -6.84 8.59 -5.08
CA PHE A 175 -7.03 8.00 -3.76
C PHE A 175 -6.97 9.05 -2.64
N ALA A 176 -6.66 10.30 -2.97
CA ALA A 176 -6.43 11.34 -1.98
C ALA A 176 -7.75 12.05 -1.67
N PHE A 177 -8.20 11.98 -0.42
CA PHE A 177 -9.26 12.85 0.06
C PHE A 177 -8.87 13.40 1.42
N ASP A 178 -8.53 14.67 1.42
CA ASP A 178 -8.27 15.40 2.65
C ASP A 178 -9.60 15.88 3.23
N MET A 179 -10.12 15.11 4.18
CA MET A 179 -11.37 15.44 4.87
C MET A 179 -11.26 16.76 5.63
N GLN A 180 -10.09 17.10 6.15
CA GLN A 180 -9.90 18.35 6.89
C GLN A 180 -9.92 19.54 5.93
N ALA A 181 -9.19 19.47 4.82
CA ALA A 181 -9.21 20.51 3.80
C ALA A 181 -10.62 20.67 3.20
N ALA A 182 -11.34 19.58 2.93
CA ALA A 182 -12.71 19.63 2.44
C ALA A 182 -13.67 20.32 3.44
N CYS A 183 -13.50 20.08 4.75
CA CYS A 183 -14.27 20.77 5.79
C CYS A 183 -13.92 22.27 5.85
N GLN A 184 -12.64 22.62 5.77
CA GLN A 184 -12.17 24.01 5.77
C GLN A 184 -12.67 24.78 4.55
N GLN A 185 -12.65 24.15 3.38
CA GLN A 185 -13.16 24.72 2.14
C GLN A 185 -14.67 24.96 2.23
N ALA A 186 -15.45 23.96 2.67
CA ALA A 186 -16.89 24.11 2.84
C ALA A 186 -17.24 25.25 3.81
N ALA A 187 -16.48 25.41 4.89
CA ALA A 187 -16.67 26.52 5.83
C ALA A 187 -16.34 27.88 5.20
N SER A 188 -15.23 27.96 4.44
CA SER A 188 -14.80 29.19 3.75
C SER A 188 -15.81 29.63 2.68
N ASP A 189 -16.44 28.67 2.01
CA ASP A 189 -17.46 28.92 0.99
C ASP A 189 -18.86 29.18 1.57
N GLY A 190 -19.00 29.28 2.90
CA GLY A 190 -20.29 29.47 3.58
C GLY A 190 -21.24 28.28 3.45
N GLN A 191 -20.74 27.11 3.09
CA GLN A 191 -21.52 25.89 2.93
C GLN A 191 -21.61 25.09 4.23
N LYS A 192 -22.59 24.19 4.30
CA LYS A 192 -22.70 23.26 5.43
C LYS A 192 -21.59 22.21 5.35
N LEU A 193 -20.93 21.92 6.47
CA LEU A 193 -19.88 20.90 6.56
C LEU A 193 -20.29 19.53 5.98
N LYS A 194 -21.58 19.18 6.01
CA LYS A 194 -22.12 17.95 5.38
C LYS A 194 -21.75 17.80 3.90
N VAL A 195 -21.41 18.89 3.20
CA VAL A 195 -20.93 18.84 1.81
C VAL A 195 -19.63 18.03 1.70
N ALA A 196 -18.66 18.26 2.59
CA ALA A 196 -17.42 17.50 2.63
C ALA A 196 -17.66 15.99 2.83
N LEU A 197 -18.65 15.64 3.66
CA LEU A 197 -19.07 14.25 3.86
C LEU A 197 -19.68 13.64 2.59
N ASN A 198 -20.49 14.41 1.86
CA ASN A 198 -21.08 13.98 0.59
C ASN A 198 -20.02 13.75 -0.48
N ASP A 199 -19.03 14.63 -0.59
CA ASP A 199 -17.96 14.53 -1.57
C ASP A 199 -17.04 13.33 -1.27
N SER A 200 -16.80 13.08 0.02
CA SER A 200 -16.12 11.87 0.45
C SER A 200 -16.86 10.60 0.04
N ILE A 201 -18.19 10.55 0.24
CA ILE A 201 -19.03 9.40 -0.17
C ILE A 201 -18.99 9.24 -1.69
N ARG A 202 -19.04 10.33 -2.45
CA ARG A 202 -18.97 10.31 -3.91
C ARG A 202 -17.65 9.73 -4.41
N GLN A 203 -16.52 10.16 -3.84
CA GLN A 203 -15.23 9.62 -4.22
C GLN A 203 -15.16 8.12 -3.96
N HIS A 204 -15.53 7.65 -2.76
CA HIS A 204 -15.59 6.20 -2.47
C HIS A 204 -16.52 5.45 -3.43
N GLY A 205 -17.67 6.05 -3.80
CA GLY A 205 -18.59 5.47 -4.77
C GLY A 205 -17.94 5.30 -6.14
N LEU A 206 -17.24 6.32 -6.63
CA LEU A 206 -16.50 6.27 -7.90
C LEU A 206 -15.45 5.16 -7.88
N MET A 207 -14.68 5.06 -6.79
CA MET A 207 -13.67 4.01 -6.62
C MET A 207 -14.29 2.62 -6.80
N CYS A 208 -15.42 2.33 -6.15
CA CYS A 208 -16.09 1.03 -6.30
C CYS A 208 -16.62 0.80 -7.73
N ILE A 209 -17.18 1.83 -8.37
CA ILE A 209 -17.81 1.72 -9.71
C ILE A 209 -16.77 1.51 -10.83
N GLU A 210 -15.61 2.13 -10.71
CA GLU A 210 -14.49 2.01 -11.66
C GLU A 210 -13.83 0.62 -11.63
N ASN A 211 -13.96 -0.08 -10.52
CA ASN A 211 -13.30 -1.36 -10.26
C ASN A 211 -14.26 -2.56 -10.26
N ALA A 212 -15.53 -2.37 -10.63
CA ALA A 212 -16.53 -3.42 -10.65
C ALA A 212 -17.36 -3.46 -11.94
N GLN A 213 -17.66 -4.68 -12.40
CA GLN A 213 -18.50 -4.93 -13.56
C GLN A 213 -19.98 -4.98 -13.20
N CYS A 214 -20.33 -5.45 -11.99
CA CYS A 214 -21.71 -5.58 -11.52
C CYS A 214 -21.91 -5.03 -10.09
N ILE A 215 -23.17 -4.79 -9.71
CA ILE A 215 -23.53 -4.22 -8.40
C ILE A 215 -22.99 -5.04 -7.21
N PRO A 216 -23.13 -6.38 -7.17
CA PRO A 216 -22.61 -7.18 -6.05
C PRO A 216 -21.10 -7.02 -5.84
N GLU A 217 -20.31 -6.99 -6.91
CA GLU A 217 -18.86 -6.81 -6.85
C GLU A 217 -18.49 -5.43 -6.28
N ALA A 218 -19.19 -4.38 -6.70
CA ALA A 218 -18.97 -3.03 -6.19
C ALA A 218 -19.30 -2.90 -4.68
N LEU A 219 -20.32 -3.63 -4.21
CA LEU A 219 -20.66 -3.69 -2.79
C LEU A 219 -19.65 -4.50 -1.98
N THR A 220 -19.04 -5.54 -2.56
CA THR A 220 -17.89 -6.22 -1.92
C THR A 220 -16.69 -5.27 -1.79
N LEU A 221 -16.41 -4.46 -2.82
CA LEU A 221 -15.34 -3.45 -2.77
C LEU A 221 -15.59 -2.39 -1.69
N SER A 222 -16.83 -1.94 -1.51
CA SER A 222 -17.14 -0.92 -0.49
C SER A 222 -16.89 -1.40 0.94
N ALA A 223 -17.01 -2.72 1.21
CA ALA A 223 -16.68 -3.30 2.51
C ALA A 223 -15.20 -3.14 2.89
N HIS A 224 -14.30 -3.12 1.90
CA HIS A 224 -12.87 -2.86 2.13
C HIS A 224 -12.57 -1.39 2.51
N LEU A 225 -13.52 -0.48 2.33
CA LEU A 225 -13.36 0.94 2.66
C LEU A 225 -13.73 1.28 4.11
N VAL A 226 -14.28 0.34 4.89
CA VAL A 226 -14.73 0.58 6.27
C VAL A 226 -13.67 1.25 7.16
N PRO A 227 -12.38 0.82 7.17
CA PRO A 227 -11.35 1.49 7.96
C PRO A 227 -11.11 2.95 7.55
N GLU A 228 -11.15 3.23 6.24
CA GLU A 228 -10.99 4.58 5.70
C GLU A 228 -12.21 5.46 5.99
N ILE A 229 -13.43 4.89 5.91
CA ILE A 229 -14.67 5.56 6.32
C ILE A 229 -14.59 5.97 7.79
N ALA A 230 -14.18 5.06 8.68
CA ALA A 230 -14.04 5.36 10.10
C ALA A 230 -13.03 6.50 10.35
N ARG A 231 -11.92 6.53 9.61
CA ARG A 231 -10.91 7.60 9.66
C ARG A 231 -11.49 8.95 9.23
N ARG A 232 -12.15 9.00 8.06
CA ARG A 232 -12.74 10.23 7.53
C ARG A 232 -13.85 10.75 8.43
N VAL A 233 -14.71 9.88 8.95
CA VAL A 233 -15.74 10.25 9.93
C VAL A 233 -15.13 10.82 11.21
N LYS A 234 -14.02 10.24 11.72
CA LYS A 234 -13.32 10.78 12.89
C LYS A 234 -12.84 12.22 12.67
N ILE A 235 -12.26 12.52 11.49
CA ILE A 235 -11.79 13.87 11.14
C ILE A 235 -12.97 14.83 10.95
N TYR A 236 -14.02 14.40 10.26
CA TYR A 236 -15.25 15.17 10.09
C TYR A 236 -15.88 15.53 11.44
N CYS A 237 -15.99 14.56 12.35
CA CYS A 237 -16.49 14.78 13.70
C CYS A 237 -15.64 15.79 14.48
N LYS A 238 -14.30 15.76 14.37
CA LYS A 238 -13.44 16.78 14.98
C LYS A 238 -13.74 18.18 14.44
N SER A 239 -14.06 18.30 13.15
CA SER A 239 -14.42 19.57 12.51
C SER A 239 -15.78 20.11 12.95
N LEU A 240 -16.65 19.25 13.49
CA LEU A 240 -17.92 19.64 14.12
C LEU A 240 -17.77 20.05 15.60
N GLY A 241 -16.61 19.81 16.22
CA GLY A 241 -16.38 20.00 17.65
C GLY A 241 -16.62 18.73 18.47
N THR A 242 -17.11 18.87 19.70
CA THR A 242 -17.31 17.73 20.61
C THR A 242 -18.57 16.97 20.23
N VAL A 243 -18.41 15.73 19.78
CA VAL A 243 -19.52 14.81 19.48
C VAL A 243 -19.46 13.55 20.33
N THR A 244 -20.61 12.97 20.61
CA THR A 244 -20.72 11.73 21.39
C THR A 244 -20.18 10.53 20.60
N LYS A 245 -19.77 9.48 21.32
CA LYS A 245 -19.36 8.21 20.71
C LYS A 245 -20.48 7.60 19.86
N ASN A 246 -21.71 7.57 20.40
CA ASN A 246 -22.88 7.03 19.70
C ASN A 246 -23.17 7.77 18.39
N TYR A 247 -23.03 9.10 18.37
CA TYR A 247 -23.21 9.87 17.13
C TYR A 247 -22.16 9.51 16.07
N ARG A 248 -20.90 9.31 16.49
CA ARG A 248 -19.82 8.91 15.57
C ARG A 248 -20.06 7.53 14.98
N GLU A 249 -20.51 6.57 15.78
CA GLU A 249 -20.83 5.21 15.33
C GLU A 249 -22.01 5.23 14.35
N TRP A 250 -23.11 5.90 14.72
CA TRP A 250 -24.25 6.12 13.83
C TRP A 250 -23.83 6.77 12.50
N LEU A 251 -22.94 7.76 12.53
CA LEU A 251 -22.49 8.45 11.33
C LEU A 251 -21.64 7.56 10.41
N GLN A 252 -20.90 6.59 10.96
CA GLN A 252 -20.18 5.59 10.15
C GLN A 252 -21.15 4.62 9.47
N GLU A 253 -22.21 4.20 10.16
CA GLU A 253 -23.27 3.38 9.59
C GLU A 253 -24.04 4.14 8.49
N ASP A 254 -24.44 5.39 8.76
CA ASP A 254 -25.09 6.27 7.77
C ASP A 254 -24.22 6.45 6.52
N TYR A 255 -22.92 6.69 6.70
CA TYR A 255 -21.98 6.79 5.58
C TYR A 255 -22.00 5.54 4.72
N THR A 256 -21.91 4.36 5.35
CA THR A 256 -21.82 3.06 4.66
C THR A 256 -23.11 2.72 3.91
N ASP A 257 -24.26 2.99 4.52
CA ASP A 257 -25.58 2.85 3.89
C ASP A 257 -25.73 3.77 2.67
N ARG A 258 -25.34 5.05 2.83
CA ARG A 258 -25.42 6.04 1.74
C ARG A 258 -24.47 5.72 0.59
N LEU A 259 -23.29 5.19 0.90
CA LEU A 259 -22.35 4.69 -0.11
C LEU A 259 -22.97 3.53 -0.91
N SER A 260 -23.55 2.55 -0.21
CA SER A 260 -24.19 1.39 -0.84
C SER A 260 -25.36 1.82 -1.74
N LYS A 261 -26.21 2.73 -1.26
CA LYS A 261 -27.32 3.31 -2.04
C LYS A 261 -26.82 4.07 -3.26
N LEU A 262 -25.73 4.82 -3.14
CA LEU A 262 -25.13 5.55 -4.26
C LEU A 262 -24.61 4.59 -5.34
N ILE A 263 -23.84 3.57 -4.95
CA ILE A 263 -23.29 2.55 -5.87
C ILE A 263 -24.41 1.87 -6.65
N THR A 264 -25.40 1.32 -5.94
CA THR A 264 -26.55 0.64 -6.55
C THR A 264 -27.29 1.55 -7.53
N LYS A 265 -27.55 2.80 -7.15
CA LYS A 265 -28.28 3.75 -7.99
C LYS A 265 -27.51 4.12 -9.26
N VAL A 266 -26.19 4.35 -9.17
CA VAL A 266 -25.38 4.78 -10.31
C VAL A 266 -25.14 3.62 -11.28
N MET A 267 -24.84 2.43 -10.76
CA MET A 267 -24.60 1.26 -11.61
C MET A 267 -25.89 0.75 -12.28
N ALA A 268 -27.03 0.75 -11.59
CA ALA A 268 -28.31 0.40 -12.21
C ALA A 268 -28.66 1.32 -13.39
N ARG A 269 -28.34 2.62 -13.29
CA ARG A 269 -28.48 3.57 -14.41
C ARG A 269 -27.51 3.26 -15.54
N ARG A 270 -26.25 2.95 -15.23
CA ARG A 270 -25.22 2.58 -16.23
C ARG A 270 -25.65 1.34 -17.03
N ASP A 271 -26.16 0.33 -16.35
CA ASP A 271 -26.58 -0.93 -16.95
C ASP A 271 -27.83 -0.74 -17.81
N PHE A 272 -28.78 0.08 -17.34
CA PHE A 272 -29.94 0.48 -18.15
C PHE A 272 -29.52 1.21 -19.44
N THR A 273 -28.61 2.19 -19.35
CA THR A 273 -28.13 2.92 -20.54
C THR A 273 -27.38 2.00 -21.52
N ARG A 274 -26.62 1.01 -21.03
CA ARG A 274 -25.96 0.00 -21.87
C ARG A 274 -26.92 -0.98 -22.55
N ALA A 275 -28.06 -1.27 -21.94
CA ALA A 275 -29.07 -2.17 -22.51
C ALA A 275 -29.92 -1.50 -23.61
N VAL A 276 -29.95 -0.16 -23.63
CA VAL A 276 -30.74 0.66 -24.57
C VAL A 276 -29.89 1.18 -25.75
N ALA A 277 -28.55 1.09 -25.65
CA ALA A 277 -27.60 1.51 -26.68
C ALA A 277 -27.12 0.31 -27.53
#